data_AF-A0A4R6GEQ6-F1
#
_entry.id   AF-A0A4R6GEQ6-F1
#
_cell.length_a   1.000
_cell.length_b   1.000
_cell.length_c   1.000
_cell.angle_alpha   90.00
_cell.angle_beta   90.00
_cell.angle_gamma   90.00
#
_symmetry.space_group_name_H-M   'P 1'
#
loop_
_entity.id
_entity.type
_entity.pdbx_description
1 polymer ?
#
loop_
_entity_poly.entity_id
_entity_poly.type
_entity_poly.pdbx_seq_one_letter_code
_entity_poly.pdbx_strand_id
1 'polypeptide(L)' 'MAIARLHGGPLDGQILPLEQPELDSLIVPYGEGQIVYRRDGAPQHTGSADGPTEAEFWFIEATDDIGNSADD' A
#
# COMPACT_ATOMS: atom_id res chain seq x y z
N MET A 1 8.99 -14.62 -1.30
CA MET A 1 7.73 -14.05 -0.78
C MET A 1 8.02 -12.61 -0.41
N ALA A 2 7.17 -11.68 -0.81
CA ALA A 2 7.34 -10.26 -0.51
C ALA A 2 6.10 -9.73 0.21
N ILE A 3 6.26 -8.62 0.92
CA ILE A 3 5.19 -7.93 1.63
C ILE A 3 5.21 -6.43 1.32
N ALA A 4 4.02 -5.85 1.24
CA ALA A 4 3.81 -4.41 1.12
C ALA A 4 3.44 -3.86 2.50
N ARG A 5 4.19 -2.87 2.98
CA ARG A 5 3.80 -2.07 4.15
C ARG A 5 3.13 -0.80 3.68
N LEU A 6 1.90 -0.58 4.14
CA LEU A 6 1.11 0.58 3.78
C LEU A 6 1.33 1.71 4.78
N HIS A 7 1.62 2.90 4.25
CA HIS A 7 1.86 4.12 5.01
C HIS A 7 0.88 5.22 4.57
N GLY A 8 0.22 5.84 5.53
CA GLY A 8 -0.81 6.86 5.30
C GLY A 8 -2.13 6.31 4.74
N GLY A 9 -3.10 7.22 4.62
CA GLY A 9 -4.46 6.87 4.20
C GLY A 9 -5.20 6.01 5.23
N PRO A 10 -6.31 5.37 4.84
CA PRO A 10 -7.14 4.58 5.75
C PRO A 10 -6.61 3.18 6.03
N LEU A 11 -5.58 2.72 5.30
CA LEU A 11 -4.93 1.41 5.52
C LEU A 11 -3.51 1.55 6.12
N ASP A 12 -3.20 2.70 6.74
CA ASP A 12 -1.91 2.92 7.41
C ASP A 12 -1.57 1.82 8.42
N GLY A 13 -0.32 1.36 8.37
CA GLY A 13 0.21 0.31 9.25
C GLY A 13 -0.20 -1.12 8.86
N GLN A 14 -1.00 -1.32 7.81
CA GLN A 14 -1.32 -2.65 7.33
C GLN A 14 -0.18 -3.27 6.51
N ILE A 15 -0.13 -4.60 6.55
CA ILE A 15 0.83 -5.41 5.80
C ILE A 15 0.06 -6.35 4.89
N LEU A 16 0.32 -6.26 3.58
CA LEU A 16 -0.30 -7.11 2.57
C LEU A 16 0.74 -8.01 1.91
N PRO A 17 0.38 -9.25 1.53
CA PRO A 17 1.25 -10.08 0.71
C PRO A 17 1.43 -9.42 -0.66
N LEU A 18 2.67 -9.32 -1.12
CA LEU A 18 3.01 -8.73 -2.41
C LEU A 18 3.43 -9.84 -3.37
N GLU A 19 2.65 -10.01 -4.44
CA GLU A 19 2.91 -11.03 -5.46
C GLU A 19 4.12 -10.65 -6.33
N GLN A 20 4.25 -9.36 -6.65
CA GLN A 20 5.32 -8.82 -7.49
C GLN A 20 6.10 -7.74 -6.73
N PRO A 21 7.32 -8.03 -6.23
CA PRO A 21 8.12 -7.08 -5.46
C PRO A 21 8.64 -5.89 -6.28
N GLU A 22 8.51 -5.94 -7.60
CA GLU A 22 8.86 -4.88 -8.55
C GLU A 22 7.71 -3.91 -8.85
N LEU A 23 6.51 -4.13 -8.27
CA LEU A 23 5.38 -3.21 -8.41
C LEU A 23 5.74 -1.81 -7.90
N ASP A 24 5.42 -0.80 -8.71
CA ASP A 24 5.60 0.62 -8.37
C ASP A 24 4.31 1.22 -7.78
N SER A 25 3.15 0.68 -8.13
CA SER A 25 1.84 1.12 -7.65
C SER A 25 1.02 -0.07 -7.17
N LEU A 26 0.34 0.08 -6.05
CA LEU A 26 -0.56 -0.91 -5.48
C LEU A 26 -1.97 -0.32 -5.39
N ILE A 27 -2.93 -0.96 -6.06
CA ILE A 27 -4.34 -0.59 -6.02
C ILE A 27 -5.06 -1.57 -5.12
N VAL A 28 -5.64 -1.07 -4.04
CA VAL A 28 -6.31 -1.89 -3.03
C VAL A 28 -7.79 -1.55 -3.00
N PRO A 29 -8.71 -2.53 -3.10
CA PRO A 29 -10.13 -2.28 -2.94
C PRO A 29 -10.45 -1.83 -1.52
N TYR A 30 -11.24 -0.76 -1.38
CA TYR A 30 -11.63 -0.20 -0.09
C TYR A 30 -13.06 0.31 -0.14
N GLY A 31 -13.96 -0.38 0.57
CA GLY A 31 -15.39 -0.07 0.52
C GLY A 31 -15.96 -0.26 -0.89
N GLU A 32 -16.63 0.77 -1.41
CA GLU A 32 -17.11 0.83 -2.80
C GLU A 32 -16.05 1.37 -3.78
N GLY A 33 -14.92 1.86 -3.26
CA GLY A 33 -13.84 2.48 -4.02
C GLY A 33 -12.56 1.68 -4.11
N GLN A 34 -11.53 2.35 -4.60
CA GLN A 34 -10.16 1.83 -4.63
C GLN A 34 -9.20 2.90 -4.15
N ILE A 35 -8.15 2.45 -3.46
CA ILE A 35 -7.08 3.30 -2.97
C ILE A 35 -5.81 2.98 -3.73
N VAL A 36 -5.11 4.04 -4.14
CA VAL A 36 -3.84 3.96 -4.83
C VAL A 36 -2.73 4.29 -3.85
N TYR A 37 -1.87 3.31 -3.64
CA TYR A 37 -0.58 3.48 -2.98
C TYR A 37 0.52 3.46 -4.03
N ARG A 38 1.57 4.27 -3.83
CA ARG A 38 2.78 4.25 -4.65
C ARG A 38 3.94 3.82 -3.78
N ARG A 39 4.80 2.99 -4.36
CA ARG A 39 6.05 2.61 -3.74
C ARG A 39 6.91 3.85 -3.53
N ASP A 40 7.45 3.99 -2.34
CA ASP A 40 8.50 4.97 -2.06
C ASP A 40 9.76 4.22 -1.66
N GLY A 41 10.86 4.47 -2.38
CA GLY A 41 12.15 3.88 -2.08
C GLY A 41 12.41 2.46 -2.62
N ALA A 42 13.59 1.94 -2.26
CA ALA A 42 14.10 0.64 -2.70
C ALA A 42 13.54 -0.50 -1.82
N PRO A 43 13.42 -1.73 -2.34
CA PRO A 43 13.00 -2.87 -1.51
C PRO A 43 13.99 -3.10 -0.37
N GLN A 44 13.47 -3.32 0.83
CA GLN A 44 14.23 -3.67 2.02
C GLN A 44 14.16 -5.18 2.26
N HIS A 45 15.10 -5.72 3.04
CA HIS A 45 15.18 -7.15 3.38
C HIS A 45 15.15 -8.08 2.16
N THR A 46 15.93 -7.75 1.12
CA THR A 46 16.07 -8.57 -0.08
C THR A 46 17.01 -9.77 0.11
N GLY A 47 17.65 -9.89 1.28
CA GLY A 47 18.60 -10.96 1.59
C GLY A 47 17.91 -12.23 2.08
N SER A 48 18.44 -13.39 1.68
CA SER A 48 17.91 -14.72 2.05
C SER A 48 17.86 -14.99 3.56
N ALA A 49 18.54 -14.17 4.37
CA ALA A 49 18.65 -14.31 5.82
C ALA A 49 17.84 -13.25 6.61
N ASP A 50 17.25 -12.26 5.93
CA ASP A 50 16.59 -11.10 6.55
C ASP A 50 15.05 -11.17 6.54
N GLY A 51 14.48 -12.25 6.00
CA GLY A 51 13.03 -12.44 5.92
C GLY A 51 12.46 -12.18 4.52
N PRO A 52 11.14 -11.96 4.41
CA PRO A 52 10.53 -11.63 3.13
C PRO A 52 10.93 -10.22 2.68
N THR A 53 11.04 -10.01 1.37
CA THR A 53 11.31 -8.67 0.81
C THR A 53 10.20 -7.71 1.19
N GLU A 54 10.55 -6.56 1.73
CA GLU A 54 9.62 -5.54 2.19
C GLU A 54 9.66 -4.35 1.21
N ALA A 55 8.49 -3.90 0.79
CA ALA A 55 8.33 -2.68 0.00
C ALA A 55 7.40 -1.72 0.73
N GLU A 56 7.82 -0.45 0.82
CA GLU A 56 7.05 0.61 1.46
C GLU A 56 6.16 1.28 0.41
N PHE A 57 4.87 1.35 0.71
CA PHE A 57 3.84 1.90 -0.15
C PHE A 57 3.14 3.04 0.57
N TRP A 58 3.20 4.23 -0.01
CA TRP A 58 2.62 5.45 0.55
C TRP A 58 1.32 5.81 -0.16
N PHE A 59 0.32 6.20 0.63
CA PHE A 59 -0.98 6.62 0.13
C PHE A 59 -0.83 7.84 -0.79
N ILE A 60 -1.39 7.74 -2.00
CA ILE A 60 -1.40 8.84 -2.97
C ILE A 60 -2.80 9.43 -3.06
N GLU A 61 -3.78 8.59 -3.40
CA GLU A 61 -5.15 9.02 -3.64
C GLU A 61 -6.13 7.86 -3.47
N ALA A 62 -7.41 8.19 -3.37
CA ALA A 62 -8.49 7.24 -3.48
C ALA A 62 -9.45 7.68 -4.59
N THR A 63 -9.95 6.71 -5.34
CA THR A 63 -10.91 6.94 -6.44
C THR A 63 -12.31 7.23 -5.93
N ASP A 64 -12.63 6.81 -4.72
CA ASP A 64 -13.88 7.17 -4.04
C ASP A 64 -13.58 8.25 -3.00
N ASP A 65 -14.47 9.23 -2.87
CA ASP A 65 -14.41 10.22 -1.79
C ASP A 65 -14.49 9.44 -0.49
N ILE A 66 -13.35 9.25 0.18
CA ILE A 66 -13.28 8.56 1.48
C ILE A 66 -13.92 9.52 2.51
N GLY A 67 -15.24 9.61 2.46
CA GLY A 67 -16.15 10.33 3.32
C GLY A 67 -15.78 11.78 3.64
N ASN A 68 -16.33 12.71 2.87
CA ASN A 68 -16.92 13.89 3.48
C ASN A 68 -18.28 14.22 2.86
N SER A 69 -19.29 13.43 3.21
CA SER A 69 -20.62 14.00 3.43
C SER A 69 -20.54 14.93 4.65
N ALA A 70 -19.93 16.11 4.50
CA ALA A 70 -20.18 17.22 5.42
C ALA A 70 -21.55 17.80 5.09
N ASP A 71 -22.46 17.59 6.04
CA ASP A 71 -23.46 18.54 6.53
C ASP A 71 -24.26 19.32 5.46
N ASP A 72 -25.51 18.90 5.23
CA ASP A 72 -26.64 19.79 4.90
C ASP A 72 -27.79 19.54 5.90
#